data_AF-A0A941XB58-F1
#
_entry.id   AF-A0A941XB58-F1
#
_cell.length_a   1.000
_cell.length_b   1.000
_cell.length_c   1.000
_cell.angle_alpha   90.00
_cell.angle_beta   90.00
_cell.angle_gamma   90.00
#
_symmetry.space_group_name_H-M   'P 1'
#
loop_
_entity.id
_entity.type
_entity.pdbx_description
1 polymer ?
#
loop_
_entity_poly.entity_id
_entity_poly.type
_entity_poly.pdbx_seq_one_letter_code
_entity_poly.pdbx_strand_id
1 'polypeptide(L)'
;MKICHINLIGYSDEMEYHDNILPRKHKELGFDVYRIIHAHGLTVNGFMKIREYGEYTDRDNILNIVLEDGKPTPLLKFRTYIGLYENLVKLHPDIIFVHCCQFYNIKDVIRYKKTFPQVKLFVDNHTDYINTPVNSIKRKLFYYFVIGRFARSVAKYADKFWGVTPSRVDYLKKVYKIKSNNLDLLVMPGDNNKIHPEKREEYRNDFCKQFDIKYNDFIVVTGGKIDKRKNFHLLIEAFKGLPYNCKLLIFGTPDKEMKPYFNSLPFNVIYTGWVTAEQTYKYFVMADLGVFPGTHSVLWEQAVSSGLPCIFKYWEGMDHVNTNGNARMMDLDDEHEIVTFLKENIIRLSDKGQDFKKMDSIAKTRGMQLFSYPYIAYKSIGISHA
;
A
#
# COMPACT_ATOMS: atom_id res chain seq x y z
N MET A 1 -11.42 -3.47 23.64
CA MET A 1 -12.13 -2.58 22.70
C MET A 1 -12.46 -3.39 21.46
N LYS A 2 -13.72 -3.33 21.02
CA LYS A 2 -14.26 -4.10 19.91
C LYS A 2 -14.22 -3.31 18.60
N ILE A 3 -13.63 -3.89 17.57
CA ILE A 3 -13.53 -3.30 16.23
C ILE A 3 -14.27 -4.18 15.23
N CYS A 4 -15.28 -3.63 14.58
CA CYS A 4 -16.01 -4.30 13.50
C CYS A 4 -15.56 -3.74 12.16
N HIS A 5 -14.85 -4.55 11.38
CA HIS A 5 -14.54 -4.26 9.98
C HIS A 5 -15.71 -4.67 9.08
N ILE A 6 -16.04 -3.85 8.08
CA ILE A 6 -17.13 -4.11 7.12
C ILE A 6 -16.53 -4.15 5.71
N ASN A 7 -16.53 -5.32 5.07
CA ASN A 7 -16.01 -5.54 3.72
C ASN A 7 -17.12 -6.08 2.81
N LEU A 8 -17.93 -5.17 2.25
CA LEU A 8 -19.13 -5.51 1.47
C LEU A 8 -19.02 -5.15 -0.03
N ILE A 9 -17.81 -4.86 -0.51
CA ILE A 9 -17.57 -4.52 -1.93
C ILE A 9 -16.53 -5.45 -2.56
N GLY A 10 -15.64 -6.00 -1.75
CA GLY A 10 -14.61 -6.95 -2.15
C GLY A 10 -13.98 -7.52 -0.89
N TYR A 11 -13.76 -8.83 -0.85
CA TYR A 11 -13.08 -9.51 0.24
C TYR A 11 -12.58 -10.87 -0.25
N SER A 12 -11.29 -11.13 -0.08
CA SER A 12 -10.63 -12.32 -0.59
C SER A 12 -9.74 -12.92 0.50
N ASP A 13 -10.15 -14.05 1.10
CA ASP A 13 -9.57 -14.58 2.37
C ASP A 13 -8.05 -14.71 2.36
N GLU A 14 -7.47 -15.03 1.20
CA GLU A 14 -6.08 -15.47 1.07
C GLU A 14 -5.16 -14.40 0.45
N MET A 15 -5.71 -13.23 0.11
CA MET A 15 -4.95 -12.15 -0.52
C MET A 15 -4.28 -11.25 0.52
N GLU A 16 -3.09 -10.74 0.21
CA GLU A 16 -2.35 -9.78 1.07
C GLU A 16 -2.82 -8.33 0.83
N TYR A 17 -4.11 -8.12 0.61
CA TYR A 17 -4.68 -6.78 0.49
C TYR A 17 -4.75 -6.08 1.85
N HIS A 18 -4.67 -4.75 1.84
CA HIS A 18 -4.65 -3.94 3.05
C HIS A 18 -5.88 -4.15 3.93
N ASP A 19 -7.05 -4.37 3.33
CA ASP A 19 -8.32 -4.63 4.02
C ASP A 19 -8.40 -6.02 4.67
N ASN A 20 -7.51 -6.95 4.30
CA ASN A 20 -7.30 -8.23 4.99
C ASN A 20 -6.24 -8.15 6.08
N ILE A 21 -5.16 -7.39 5.83
CA ILE A 21 -4.04 -7.29 6.77
C ILE A 21 -4.39 -6.39 7.96
N LEU A 22 -5.05 -5.25 7.73
CA LEU A 22 -5.37 -4.29 8.78
C LEU A 22 -6.18 -4.90 9.95
N PRO A 23 -7.27 -5.68 9.73
CA PRO A 23 -7.97 -6.31 10.84
C PRO A 23 -7.12 -7.37 11.56
N ARG A 24 -6.26 -8.10 10.84
CA ARG A 24 -5.29 -9.03 11.47
C ARG A 24 -4.34 -8.27 12.39
N LYS A 25 -3.85 -7.11 11.97
CA LYS A 25 -2.96 -6.26 12.77
C LYS A 25 -3.67 -5.66 13.98
N HIS A 26 -4.93 -5.28 13.87
CA HIS A 26 -5.72 -4.94 15.06
C HIS A 26 -5.85 -6.12 16.04
N LYS A 27 -6.04 -7.34 15.54
CA LYS A 27 -6.12 -8.55 16.39
C LYS A 27 -4.79 -8.83 17.09
N GLU A 28 -3.67 -8.73 16.37
CA GLU A 28 -2.30 -8.86 16.93
C GLU A 28 -2.01 -7.82 18.02
N LEU A 29 -2.59 -6.60 17.91
CA LEU A 29 -2.48 -5.54 18.92
C LEU A 29 -3.39 -5.75 20.15
N GLY A 30 -4.15 -6.85 20.22
CA GLY A 30 -4.99 -7.20 21.37
C GLY A 30 -6.42 -6.65 21.31
N PHE A 31 -6.88 -6.15 20.15
CA PHE A 31 -8.28 -5.76 19.98
C PHE A 31 -9.20 -6.95 19.74
N ASP A 32 -10.46 -6.82 20.15
CA ASP A 32 -11.51 -7.78 19.82
C ASP A 32 -12.03 -7.46 18.41
N VAL A 33 -11.53 -8.18 17.41
CA VAL A 33 -11.82 -7.90 16.01
C VAL A 33 -12.91 -8.81 15.46
N TYR A 34 -13.86 -8.21 14.76
CA TYR A 34 -14.93 -8.86 14.03
C TYR A 34 -14.94 -8.37 12.58
N ARG A 35 -15.42 -9.21 11.65
CA ARG A 35 -15.61 -8.86 10.24
C ARG A 35 -17.03 -9.15 9.81
N ILE A 36 -17.66 -8.20 9.14
CA ILE A 36 -18.91 -8.41 8.41
C ILE A 36 -18.57 -8.35 6.92
N ILE A 37 -18.79 -9.46 6.22
CA ILE A 37 -18.33 -9.65 4.84
C ILE A 37 -19.47 -10.10 3.93
N HIS A 38 -19.27 -9.91 2.63
CA HIS A 38 -20.15 -10.49 1.61
C HIS A 38 -19.70 -11.92 1.26
N ALA A 39 -20.63 -12.73 0.76
CA ALA A 39 -20.35 -14.13 0.45
C ALA A 39 -19.35 -14.31 -0.70
N HIS A 40 -19.26 -13.38 -1.63
CA HIS A 40 -18.40 -13.52 -2.80
C HIS A 40 -16.95 -13.15 -2.46
N GLY A 41 -16.00 -13.77 -3.14
CA GLY A 41 -14.58 -13.46 -3.00
C GLY A 41 -13.77 -14.05 -4.14
N LEU A 42 -12.48 -13.74 -4.19
CA LEU A 42 -11.54 -14.36 -5.11
C LEU A 42 -10.58 -15.27 -4.33
N THR A 43 -10.25 -16.42 -4.91
CA THR A 43 -9.13 -17.25 -4.46
C THR A 43 -7.81 -16.63 -4.91
N VAL A 44 -6.68 -17.12 -4.37
CA VAL A 44 -5.32 -16.70 -4.82
C VAL A 44 -5.10 -16.86 -6.32
N ASN A 45 -5.78 -17.84 -6.94
CA ASN A 45 -5.68 -18.10 -8.38
C ASN A 45 -6.68 -17.27 -9.22
N GLY A 46 -7.41 -16.35 -8.59
CA GLY A 46 -8.38 -15.49 -9.26
C GLY A 46 -9.74 -16.13 -9.55
N PHE A 47 -10.02 -17.32 -9.03
CA PHE A 47 -11.33 -17.96 -9.18
C PHE A 47 -12.33 -17.40 -8.18
N MET A 48 -13.60 -17.32 -8.57
CA MET A 48 -14.67 -16.90 -7.67
C MET A 48 -14.92 -17.96 -6.59
N LYS A 49 -14.90 -17.53 -5.34
CA LYS A 49 -15.29 -18.31 -4.16
C LYS A 49 -16.59 -17.72 -3.60
N ILE A 50 -17.56 -18.58 -3.31
CA ILE A 50 -18.80 -18.19 -2.63
C ILE A 50 -18.80 -18.88 -1.27
N ARG A 51 -18.90 -18.09 -0.21
CA ARG A 51 -18.97 -18.56 1.18
C ARG A 51 -20.42 -18.84 1.55
N GLU A 52 -20.62 -19.80 2.44
CA GLU A 52 -21.92 -20.00 3.09
C GLU A 52 -22.25 -18.81 3.99
N TYR A 53 -23.54 -18.49 4.07
CA TYR A 53 -24.02 -17.46 4.97
C TYR A 53 -23.91 -17.92 6.43
N GLY A 54 -23.66 -16.99 7.33
CA GLY A 54 -23.52 -17.28 8.76
C GLY A 54 -22.16 -16.90 9.31
N GLU A 55 -21.73 -17.59 10.37
CA GLU A 55 -20.56 -17.22 11.16
C GLU A 55 -19.46 -18.28 11.05
N TYR A 56 -18.21 -17.84 10.88
CA TYR A 56 -17.05 -18.71 11.01
C TYR A 56 -15.86 -17.94 11.58
N THR A 57 -14.95 -18.65 12.25
CA THR A 57 -13.67 -18.07 12.71
C THR A 57 -12.58 -18.42 11.71
N ASP A 58 -11.81 -17.42 11.28
CA ASP A 58 -10.70 -17.63 10.34
C ASP A 58 -9.39 -18.02 11.05
N ARG A 59 -8.34 -18.22 10.24
CA ARG A 59 -6.99 -18.59 10.72
C ARG A 59 -6.34 -17.54 11.64
N ASP A 60 -6.81 -16.30 11.59
CA ASP A 60 -6.30 -15.18 12.40
C ASP A 60 -7.12 -15.03 13.71
N ASN A 61 -8.00 -16.00 14.01
CA ASN A 61 -8.93 -15.99 15.14
C ASN A 61 -9.89 -14.78 15.13
N ILE A 62 -10.32 -14.38 13.93
CA ILE A 62 -11.31 -13.31 13.72
C ILE A 62 -12.65 -13.95 13.37
N LEU A 63 -13.70 -13.53 14.08
CA LEU A 63 -15.07 -13.92 13.76
C LEU A 63 -15.54 -13.18 12.51
N ASN A 64 -15.86 -13.93 11.46
CA ASN A 64 -16.41 -13.45 10.21
C ASN A 64 -17.91 -13.76 10.15
N ILE A 65 -18.72 -12.75 9.84
CA ILE A 65 -20.16 -12.84 9.65
C ILE A 65 -20.44 -12.58 8.17
N VAL A 66 -20.81 -13.64 7.45
CA VAL A 66 -21.15 -13.60 6.03
C VAL A 66 -22.63 -13.26 5.89
N LEU A 67 -22.91 -12.08 5.31
CA LEU A 67 -24.29 -11.63 5.13
C LEU A 67 -24.94 -12.28 3.91
N GLU A 68 -26.24 -12.55 4.05
CA GLU A 68 -27.12 -12.94 2.96
C GLU A 68 -27.31 -11.80 1.96
N ASP A 69 -27.30 -12.14 0.67
CA ASP A 69 -27.65 -11.20 -0.38
C ASP A 69 -29.15 -10.88 -0.35
N GLY A 70 -29.45 -9.58 -0.28
CA GLY A 70 -30.80 -9.07 -0.43
C GLY A 70 -31.18 -8.84 -1.90
N LYS A 71 -32.42 -8.39 -2.11
CA LYS A 71 -32.91 -8.02 -3.44
C LYS A 71 -32.15 -6.80 -3.97
N PRO A 72 -31.67 -6.80 -5.23
CA PRO A 72 -31.04 -5.63 -5.83
C PRO A 72 -31.95 -4.40 -5.78
N THR A 73 -31.37 -3.22 -5.63
CA THR A 73 -32.17 -1.98 -5.63
C THR A 73 -32.88 -1.79 -6.99
N PRO A 74 -34.16 -1.39 -7.04
CA PRO A 74 -34.95 -1.35 -8.28
C PRO A 74 -34.35 -0.52 -9.42
N LEU A 75 -33.62 0.57 -9.09
CA LEU A 75 -33.12 1.53 -10.09
C LEU A 75 -31.65 1.31 -10.46
N LEU A 76 -30.79 1.10 -9.46
CA LEU A 76 -29.33 1.11 -9.64
C LEU A 76 -28.71 -0.27 -9.57
N LYS A 77 -29.53 -1.29 -9.30
CA LYS A 77 -29.12 -2.69 -9.11
C LYS A 77 -27.95 -2.85 -8.15
N PHE A 78 -27.82 -1.96 -7.16
CA PHE A 78 -26.85 -2.17 -6.09
C PHE A 78 -27.19 -3.46 -5.36
N ARG A 79 -26.14 -4.23 -5.06
CA ARG A 79 -26.23 -5.35 -4.13
C ARG A 79 -26.68 -4.80 -2.78
N THR A 80 -27.60 -5.52 -2.16
CA THR A 80 -28.07 -5.25 -0.81
C THR A 80 -27.75 -6.45 0.06
N TYR A 81 -27.66 -6.22 1.36
CA TYR A 81 -27.29 -7.23 2.34
C TYR A 81 -28.34 -7.23 3.46
N ILE A 82 -28.73 -8.43 3.87
CA ILE A 82 -29.68 -8.63 4.96
C ILE A 82 -28.89 -8.71 6.27
N GLY A 83 -29.39 -8.09 7.34
CA GLY A 83 -28.85 -8.28 8.69
C GLY A 83 -27.69 -7.37 9.10
N LEU A 84 -27.26 -6.38 8.28
CA LEU A 84 -26.10 -5.54 8.65
C LEU A 84 -26.34 -4.76 9.95
N TYR A 85 -27.51 -4.13 10.11
CA TYR A 85 -27.84 -3.37 11.32
C TYR A 85 -27.94 -4.28 12.54
N GLU A 86 -28.61 -5.42 12.39
CA GLU A 86 -28.87 -6.40 13.43
C GLU A 86 -27.55 -6.99 13.95
N ASN A 87 -26.61 -7.31 13.05
CA ASN A 87 -25.28 -7.78 13.43
C ASN A 87 -24.46 -6.70 14.14
N LEU A 88 -24.54 -5.43 13.72
CA LEU A 88 -23.89 -4.34 14.45
C LEU A 88 -24.47 -4.18 15.87
N VAL A 89 -25.78 -4.32 16.03
CA VAL A 89 -26.44 -4.33 17.35
C VAL A 89 -25.98 -5.51 18.20
N LYS A 90 -25.91 -6.72 17.62
CA LYS A 90 -25.44 -7.93 18.31
C LYS A 90 -23.99 -7.81 18.78
N LEU A 91 -23.10 -7.30 17.94
CA LEU A 91 -21.67 -7.19 18.25
C LEU A 91 -21.38 -6.06 19.25
N HIS A 92 -22.17 -4.98 19.18
CA HIS A 92 -21.99 -3.76 19.96
C HIS A 92 -20.53 -3.23 19.91
N PRO A 93 -19.98 -2.92 18.72
CA PRO A 93 -18.59 -2.51 18.58
C PRO A 93 -18.34 -1.10 19.13
N ASP A 94 -17.14 -0.86 19.64
CA ASP A 94 -16.66 0.48 20.00
C ASP A 94 -16.24 1.26 18.74
N ILE A 95 -15.75 0.54 17.73
CA ILE A 95 -15.28 1.10 16.45
C ILE A 95 -15.87 0.32 15.28
N ILE A 96 -16.37 1.04 14.27
CA ILE A 96 -16.73 0.51 12.97
C ILE A 96 -15.72 1.02 11.94
N PHE A 97 -15.12 0.10 11.18
CA PHE A 97 -14.22 0.41 10.08
C PHE A 97 -14.81 -0.09 8.76
N VAL A 98 -15.26 0.81 7.90
CA VAL A 98 -15.87 0.46 6.62
C VAL A 98 -14.81 0.45 5.52
N HIS A 99 -14.61 -0.70 4.89
CA HIS A 99 -13.75 -0.81 3.71
C HIS A 99 -14.54 -0.52 2.45
N CYS A 100 -14.26 0.63 1.80
CA CYS A 100 -14.99 1.14 0.64
C CYS A 100 -16.50 1.39 0.89
N CYS A 101 -16.98 2.62 0.68
CA CYS A 101 -18.36 3.01 1.02
C CYS A 101 -19.40 2.91 -0.12
N GLN A 102 -19.03 2.35 -1.28
CA GLN A 102 -19.89 2.32 -2.47
C GLN A 102 -20.97 1.20 -2.46
N PHE A 103 -21.63 0.96 -1.32
CA PHE A 103 -22.69 -0.05 -1.19
C PHE A 103 -23.97 0.51 -0.56
N TYR A 104 -25.11 -0.10 -0.87
CA TYR A 104 -26.43 0.45 -0.50
C TYR A 104 -26.71 0.44 1.01
N ASN A 105 -26.31 -0.62 1.70
CA ASN A 105 -26.49 -0.78 3.15
C ASN A 105 -25.61 0.15 4.01
N ILE A 106 -24.86 1.07 3.42
CA ILE A 106 -24.15 2.12 4.19
C ILE A 106 -25.12 2.94 5.05
N LYS A 107 -26.41 3.01 4.65
CA LYS A 107 -27.49 3.60 5.45
C LYS A 107 -27.69 2.93 6.81
N ASP A 108 -27.40 1.63 6.93
CA ASP A 108 -27.55 0.86 8.16
C ASP A 108 -26.41 1.20 9.13
N VAL A 109 -25.19 1.40 8.62
CA VAL A 109 -24.06 1.94 9.40
C VAL A 109 -24.39 3.34 9.93
N ILE A 110 -24.97 4.20 9.09
CA ILE A 110 -25.42 5.54 9.51
C ILE A 110 -26.50 5.45 10.58
N ARG A 111 -27.50 4.56 10.41
CA ARG A 111 -28.56 4.33 11.41
C ARG A 111 -27.96 3.89 12.75
N TYR A 112 -26.99 2.97 12.71
CA TYR A 112 -26.30 2.48 13.90
C TYR A 112 -25.54 3.61 14.62
N LYS A 113 -24.69 4.36 13.91
CA LYS A 113 -23.94 5.50 14.47
C LYS A 113 -24.83 6.59 15.05
N LYS A 114 -26.03 6.81 14.49
CA LYS A 114 -27.01 7.74 15.07
C LYS A 114 -27.62 7.23 16.38
N THR A 115 -27.80 5.92 16.50
CA THR A 115 -28.37 5.27 17.68
C THR A 115 -27.32 5.16 18.80
N PHE A 116 -26.06 4.91 18.42
CA PHE A 116 -24.91 4.79 19.32
C PHE A 116 -23.85 5.86 18.95
N PRO A 117 -24.09 7.14 19.31
CA PRO A 117 -23.23 8.25 18.88
C PRO A 117 -21.78 8.16 19.38
N GLN A 118 -21.52 7.41 20.44
CA GLN A 118 -20.18 7.18 21.00
C GLN A 118 -19.28 6.31 20.11
N VAL A 119 -19.84 5.46 19.25
CA VAL A 119 -19.08 4.51 18.42
C VAL A 119 -18.25 5.27 17.40
N LYS A 120 -16.95 5.00 17.31
CA LYS A 120 -16.09 5.64 16.30
C LYS A 120 -16.33 5.03 14.92
N LEU A 121 -16.37 5.87 13.89
CA LEU A 121 -16.63 5.44 12.52
C LEU A 121 -15.50 5.89 11.60
N PHE A 122 -14.78 4.92 11.05
CA PHE A 122 -13.74 5.13 10.06
C PHE A 122 -14.15 4.51 8.73
N VAL A 123 -13.72 5.12 7.63
CA VAL A 123 -13.99 4.61 6.30
C VAL A 123 -12.74 4.73 5.46
N ASP A 124 -12.37 3.70 4.71
CA ASP A 124 -11.31 3.81 3.70
C ASP A 124 -11.86 3.81 2.27
N ASN A 125 -10.98 4.12 1.33
CA ASN A 125 -11.27 4.06 -0.09
C ASN A 125 -10.07 3.55 -0.87
N HIS A 126 -10.33 2.51 -1.66
CA HIS A 126 -9.37 1.90 -2.59
C HIS A 126 -9.60 2.34 -4.05
N THR A 127 -10.62 3.15 -4.30
CA THR A 127 -11.02 3.62 -5.62
C THR A 127 -10.21 4.83 -6.10
N ASP A 128 -9.72 4.77 -7.33
CA ASP A 128 -8.99 5.87 -7.99
C ASP A 128 -9.36 5.99 -9.48
N TYR A 129 -8.67 6.89 -10.19
CA TYR A 129 -8.87 7.12 -11.62
C TYR A 129 -8.43 5.96 -12.51
N ILE A 130 -7.64 5.01 -11.99
CA ILE A 130 -7.13 3.86 -12.74
C ILE A 130 -8.14 2.71 -12.69
N ASN A 131 -8.54 2.28 -11.49
CA ASN A 131 -9.50 1.19 -11.34
C ASN A 131 -10.95 1.62 -11.58
N THR A 132 -11.25 2.90 -11.37
CA THR A 132 -12.61 3.45 -11.52
C THR A 132 -12.55 4.76 -12.29
N PRO A 133 -12.19 4.70 -13.59
CA PRO A 133 -12.03 5.89 -14.39
C PRO A 133 -13.32 6.70 -14.47
N VAL A 134 -13.19 8.02 -14.52
CA VAL A 134 -14.31 8.96 -14.71
C VAL A 134 -14.09 9.74 -16.00
N ASN A 135 -13.84 9.01 -17.09
CA ASN A 135 -13.37 9.58 -18.36
C ASN A 135 -14.50 10.17 -19.21
N SER A 136 -15.76 9.89 -18.89
CA SER A 136 -16.93 10.44 -19.60
C SER A 136 -17.81 11.27 -18.67
N ILE A 137 -18.53 12.25 -19.24
CA ILE A 137 -19.48 13.09 -18.49
C ILE A 137 -20.51 12.21 -17.77
N LYS A 138 -21.08 11.20 -18.46
CA LYS A 138 -22.01 10.24 -17.86
C LYS A 138 -21.43 9.55 -16.63
N ARG A 139 -20.20 9.04 -16.71
CA ARG A 139 -19.52 8.40 -15.57
C ARG A 139 -19.24 9.41 -14.45
N LYS A 140 -18.73 10.60 -14.78
CA LYS A 140 -18.48 11.68 -13.81
C LYS A 140 -19.75 12.01 -13.02
N LEU A 141 -20.88 12.21 -13.71
CA LEU A 141 -22.16 12.51 -13.09
C LEU A 141 -22.67 11.34 -12.24
N PHE A 142 -22.55 10.10 -12.71
CA PHE A 142 -22.92 8.92 -11.92
C PHE A 142 -22.12 8.84 -10.61
N TYR A 143 -20.80 8.91 -10.67
CA TYR A 143 -19.96 8.82 -9.48
C TYR A 143 -20.13 10.04 -8.55
N TYR A 144 -20.46 11.21 -9.09
CA TYR A 144 -20.73 12.40 -8.29
C TYR A 144 -22.10 12.35 -7.57
N PHE A 145 -23.17 12.07 -8.32
CA PHE A 145 -24.56 12.16 -7.85
C PHE A 145 -25.04 10.89 -7.16
N VAL A 146 -24.61 9.72 -7.61
CA VAL A 146 -25.05 8.44 -7.05
C VAL A 146 -24.08 7.99 -5.98
N ILE A 147 -22.86 7.59 -6.37
CA ILE A 147 -21.88 7.04 -5.43
C ILE A 147 -21.41 8.10 -4.43
N GLY A 148 -21.10 9.29 -4.90
CA GLY A 148 -20.70 10.42 -4.07
C GLY A 148 -21.78 10.83 -3.08
N ARG A 149 -23.07 10.61 -3.39
CA ARG A 149 -24.15 10.87 -2.41
C ARG A 149 -24.09 9.89 -1.24
N PHE A 150 -23.83 8.61 -1.48
CA PHE A 150 -23.61 7.62 -0.41
C PHE A 150 -22.36 7.95 0.38
N ALA A 151 -21.24 8.24 -0.29
CA ALA A 151 -19.99 8.61 0.36
C ALA A 151 -20.15 9.86 1.25
N ARG A 152 -20.80 10.92 0.73
CA ARG A 152 -21.07 12.15 1.50
C ARG A 152 -22.07 11.95 2.62
N SER A 153 -22.99 10.98 2.54
CA SER A 153 -23.96 10.76 3.62
C SER A 153 -23.28 10.14 4.85
N VAL A 154 -22.40 9.16 4.64
CA VAL A 154 -21.63 8.54 5.73
C VAL A 154 -20.51 9.46 6.23
N ALA A 155 -19.87 10.24 5.34
CA ALA A 155 -18.80 11.17 5.72
C ALA A 155 -19.25 12.26 6.71
N LYS A 156 -20.56 12.52 6.87
CA LYS A 156 -21.09 13.43 7.89
C LYS A 156 -20.96 12.90 9.32
N TYR A 157 -20.84 11.58 9.47
CA TYR A 157 -20.82 10.89 10.75
C TYR A 157 -19.49 10.17 11.02
N ALA A 158 -18.66 10.00 9.97
CA ALA A 158 -17.34 9.41 10.09
C ALA A 158 -16.36 10.35 10.79
N ASP A 159 -15.58 9.81 11.72
CA ASP A 159 -14.47 10.48 12.39
C ASP A 159 -13.31 10.73 11.41
N LYS A 160 -13.06 9.80 10.47
CA LYS A 160 -12.12 9.99 9.36
C LYS A 160 -12.50 9.17 8.12
N PHE A 161 -12.16 9.72 6.96
CA PHE A 161 -12.10 9.05 5.67
C PHE A 161 -10.65 8.94 5.20
N TRP A 162 -10.21 7.73 4.95
CA TRP A 162 -8.86 7.39 4.53
C TRP A 162 -8.80 7.16 3.02
N GLY A 163 -7.90 7.86 2.34
CA GLY A 163 -7.41 7.39 1.03
C GLY A 163 -6.15 6.56 1.28
N VAL A 164 -6.03 5.37 0.68
CA VAL A 164 -4.84 4.54 0.89
C VAL A 164 -3.63 4.91 0.01
N THR A 165 -3.84 5.86 -0.90
CA THR A 165 -2.79 6.59 -1.63
C THR A 165 -3.23 8.04 -1.82
N PRO A 166 -2.31 8.97 -2.11
CA PRO A 166 -2.66 10.36 -2.35
C PRO A 166 -3.67 10.55 -3.48
N SER A 167 -3.53 9.81 -4.59
CA SER A 167 -4.50 9.79 -5.69
C SER A 167 -5.91 9.41 -5.24
N ARG A 168 -6.04 8.51 -4.24
CA ARG A 168 -7.33 8.10 -3.67
C ARG A 168 -7.90 9.18 -2.75
N VAL A 169 -7.07 9.89 -1.99
CA VAL A 169 -7.49 11.09 -1.24
C VAL A 169 -8.04 12.14 -2.21
N ASP A 170 -7.34 12.36 -3.31
CA ASP A 170 -7.75 13.27 -4.37
C ASP A 170 -9.05 12.85 -5.03
N TYR A 171 -9.25 11.55 -5.28
CA TYR A 171 -10.50 11.00 -5.81
C TYR A 171 -11.68 11.27 -4.85
N LEU A 172 -11.49 11.03 -3.54
CA LEU A 172 -12.50 11.32 -2.51
C LEU A 172 -12.89 12.82 -2.50
N LYS A 173 -11.89 13.70 -2.61
CA LYS A 173 -12.08 15.15 -2.62
C LYS A 173 -12.72 15.65 -3.92
N LYS A 174 -12.19 15.23 -5.07
CA LYS A 174 -12.54 15.79 -6.40
C LYS A 174 -13.77 15.14 -7.01
N VAL A 175 -13.92 13.81 -6.87
CA VAL A 175 -15.04 13.04 -7.45
C VAL A 175 -16.20 12.92 -6.47
N TYR A 176 -15.95 12.45 -5.24
CA TYR A 176 -17.03 12.26 -4.25
C TYR A 176 -17.38 13.54 -3.48
N LYS A 177 -16.57 14.60 -3.57
CA LYS A 177 -16.77 15.88 -2.86
C LYS A 177 -16.92 15.72 -1.35
N ILE A 178 -16.08 14.87 -0.75
CA ILE A 178 -15.96 14.83 0.70
C ILE A 178 -15.13 16.04 1.17
N LYS A 179 -15.53 16.65 2.29
CA LYS A 179 -14.85 17.83 2.86
C LYS A 179 -13.45 17.44 3.37
N SER A 180 -12.47 18.32 3.15
CA SER A 180 -11.06 18.05 3.44
C SER A 180 -10.75 17.79 4.92
N ASN A 181 -11.49 18.40 5.85
CA ASN A 181 -11.29 18.18 7.29
C ASN A 181 -11.53 16.72 7.73
N ASN A 182 -12.29 15.96 6.93
CA ASN A 182 -12.58 14.55 7.18
C ASN A 182 -11.66 13.61 6.38
N LEU A 183 -10.77 14.13 5.54
CA LEU A 183 -9.89 13.32 4.67
C LEU A 183 -8.47 13.29 5.22
N ASP A 184 -7.84 12.12 5.17
CA ASP A 184 -6.41 11.97 5.44
C ASP A 184 -5.86 10.72 4.71
N LEU A 185 -4.54 10.59 4.65
CA LEU A 185 -3.82 9.50 4.01
C LEU A 185 -3.53 8.39 5.03
N LEU A 186 -3.95 7.16 4.70
CA LEU A 186 -3.56 5.95 5.41
C LEU A 186 -2.68 5.10 4.50
N VAL A 187 -1.37 5.32 4.57
CA VAL A 187 -0.42 4.61 3.71
C VAL A 187 -0.51 3.09 3.93
N MET A 188 -0.26 2.32 2.88
CA MET A 188 -0.14 0.87 2.98
C MET A 188 1.30 0.53 3.36
N PRO A 189 1.57 0.07 4.60
CA PRO A 189 2.91 -0.27 5.03
C PRO A 189 3.36 -1.62 4.45
N GLY A 190 4.66 -1.88 4.53
CA GLY A 190 5.22 -3.21 4.34
C GLY A 190 4.82 -4.15 5.49
N ASP A 191 4.88 -5.46 5.26
CA ASP A 191 4.54 -6.46 6.26
C ASP A 191 5.67 -6.61 7.27
N ASN A 192 5.51 -6.03 8.46
CA ASN A 192 6.45 -6.12 9.57
C ASN A 192 6.80 -7.57 9.95
N ASN A 193 5.95 -8.56 9.63
CA ASN A 193 6.26 -9.98 9.89
C ASN A 193 7.31 -10.54 8.93
N LYS A 194 7.64 -9.84 7.84
CA LYS A 194 8.62 -10.24 6.82
C LYS A 194 9.84 -9.31 6.79
N ILE A 195 9.77 -8.17 7.48
CA ILE A 195 10.84 -7.18 7.55
C ILE A 195 11.66 -7.49 8.81
N HIS A 196 12.91 -7.91 8.62
CA HIS A 196 13.82 -8.34 9.68
C HIS A 196 15.12 -7.52 9.68
N PRO A 197 15.12 -6.25 10.13
CA PRO A 197 16.30 -5.39 10.13
C PRO A 197 17.45 -5.97 10.96
N GLU A 198 17.13 -6.72 12.02
CA GLU A 198 18.09 -7.43 12.87
C GLU A 198 18.90 -8.48 12.10
N LYS A 199 18.39 -8.97 10.97
CA LYS A 199 19.05 -9.95 10.09
C LYS A 199 19.84 -9.32 8.95
N ARG A 200 20.00 -8.00 8.93
CA ARG A 200 20.70 -7.30 7.84
C ARG A 200 22.08 -7.89 7.54
N GLU A 201 22.86 -8.18 8.58
CA GLU A 201 24.22 -8.70 8.44
C GLU A 201 24.24 -10.11 7.84
N GLU A 202 23.30 -10.97 8.23
CA GLU A 202 23.10 -12.30 7.65
C GLU A 202 22.75 -12.19 6.16
N TYR A 203 21.68 -11.45 5.85
CA TYR A 203 21.20 -11.28 4.46
C TYR A 203 22.25 -10.67 3.54
N ARG A 204 23.04 -9.72 4.06
CA ARG A 204 24.11 -9.08 3.30
C ARG A 204 25.27 -10.03 3.05
N ASN A 205 25.71 -10.78 4.05
CA ASN A 205 26.79 -11.75 3.89
C ASN A 205 26.41 -12.85 2.90
N ASP A 206 25.18 -13.36 2.97
CA ASP A 206 24.67 -14.38 2.04
C ASP A 206 24.60 -13.85 0.61
N PHE A 207 24.10 -12.62 0.42
CA PHE A 207 24.08 -11.97 -0.89
C PHE A 207 25.50 -11.76 -1.45
N CYS A 208 26.43 -11.28 -0.63
CA CYS A 208 27.82 -11.08 -1.03
C CYS A 208 28.50 -12.38 -1.47
N LYS A 209 28.27 -13.48 -0.73
CA LYS A 209 28.78 -14.81 -1.10
C LYS A 209 28.14 -15.33 -2.39
N GLN A 210 26.83 -15.16 -2.54
CA GLN A 210 26.07 -15.66 -3.69
C GLN A 210 26.52 -15.02 -5.01
N PHE A 211 26.84 -13.73 -4.99
CA PHE A 211 27.15 -12.96 -6.21
C PHE A 211 28.62 -12.53 -6.33
N ASP A 212 29.50 -13.06 -5.46
CA ASP A 212 30.93 -12.74 -5.43
C ASP A 212 31.21 -11.22 -5.39
N ILE A 213 30.54 -10.52 -4.47
CA ILE A 213 30.73 -9.08 -4.25
C ILE A 213 31.26 -8.82 -2.84
N LYS A 214 31.93 -7.67 -2.65
CA LYS A 214 32.52 -7.33 -1.37
C LYS A 214 31.45 -6.83 -0.41
N TYR A 215 31.57 -7.20 0.87
CA TYR A 215 30.67 -6.73 1.92
C TYR A 215 30.56 -5.18 1.98
N ASN A 216 31.66 -4.48 1.71
CA ASN A 216 31.73 -3.01 1.74
C ASN A 216 31.28 -2.33 0.42
N ASP A 217 30.93 -3.10 -0.62
CA ASP A 217 30.38 -2.51 -1.85
C ASP A 217 29.06 -1.79 -1.54
N PHE A 218 28.80 -0.66 -2.21
CA PHE A 218 27.55 0.06 -2.07
C PHE A 218 26.47 -0.59 -2.95
N ILE A 219 25.46 -1.18 -2.31
CA ILE A 219 24.43 -1.97 -2.99
C ILE A 219 23.19 -1.09 -3.20
N VAL A 220 22.90 -0.80 -4.45
CA VAL A 220 21.65 -0.19 -4.90
C VAL A 220 20.68 -1.29 -5.31
N VAL A 221 19.42 -1.21 -4.89
CA VAL A 221 18.38 -2.17 -5.25
C VAL A 221 17.22 -1.48 -5.98
N THR A 222 16.70 -2.17 -7.00
CA THR A 222 15.44 -1.84 -7.66
C THR A 222 14.69 -3.12 -8.03
N GLY A 223 13.38 -3.04 -8.26
CA GLY A 223 12.67 -4.19 -8.76
C GLY A 223 11.17 -4.03 -8.95
N GLY A 224 10.51 -5.15 -9.24
CA GLY A 224 9.07 -5.24 -9.48
C GLY A 224 8.71 -5.55 -10.92
N LYS A 225 7.58 -5.03 -11.40
CA LYS A 225 7.23 -5.10 -12.82
C LYS A 225 8.21 -4.21 -13.61
N ILE A 226 8.86 -4.78 -14.63
CA ILE A 226 9.86 -4.08 -15.45
C ILE A 226 9.22 -3.76 -16.81
N ASP A 227 8.67 -2.56 -16.92
CA ASP A 227 8.15 -1.97 -18.16
C ASP A 227 8.84 -0.62 -18.46
N LYS A 228 8.68 -0.09 -19.69
CA LYS A 228 9.36 1.15 -20.12
C LYS A 228 9.11 2.32 -19.17
N ARG A 229 7.90 2.44 -18.61
CA ARG A 229 7.50 3.53 -17.69
C ARG A 229 8.17 3.46 -16.32
N LYS A 230 8.89 2.38 -16.03
CA LYS A 230 9.64 2.20 -14.78
C LYS A 230 11.09 2.65 -14.89
N ASN A 231 11.56 2.99 -16.11
CA ASN A 231 12.88 3.58 -16.35
C ASN A 231 14.08 2.74 -15.88
N PHE A 232 13.95 1.42 -15.85
CA PHE A 232 15.04 0.50 -15.46
C PHE A 232 16.25 0.61 -16.41
N HIS A 233 15.99 0.81 -17.70
CA HIS A 233 17.03 1.00 -18.72
C HIS A 233 17.87 2.26 -18.48
N LEU A 234 17.27 3.35 -17.97
CA LEU A 234 18.00 4.57 -17.61
C LEU A 234 18.86 4.35 -16.35
N LEU A 235 18.37 3.58 -15.38
CA LEU A 235 19.17 3.20 -14.23
C LEU A 235 20.36 2.30 -14.63
N ILE A 236 20.14 1.31 -15.50
CA ILE A 236 21.22 0.48 -16.06
C ILE A 236 22.25 1.35 -16.80
N GLU A 237 21.79 2.33 -17.59
CA GLU A 237 22.66 3.28 -18.29
C GLU A 237 23.51 4.11 -17.31
N ALA A 238 22.91 4.62 -16.24
CA ALA A 238 23.63 5.35 -15.20
C ALA A 238 24.77 4.52 -14.58
N PHE A 239 24.59 3.20 -14.46
CA PHE A 239 25.58 2.29 -13.88
C PHE A 239 26.81 2.00 -14.77
N LYS A 240 26.74 2.24 -16.09
CA LYS A 240 27.89 2.01 -17.00
C LYS A 240 29.12 2.84 -16.68
N GLY A 241 28.96 3.97 -15.99
CA GLY A 241 30.05 4.88 -15.61
C GLY A 241 30.24 5.06 -14.11
N LEU A 242 29.71 4.15 -13.28
CA LEU A 242 29.85 4.21 -11.82
C LEU A 242 31.09 3.46 -11.32
N PRO A 243 31.59 3.81 -10.12
CA PRO A 243 32.67 3.08 -9.46
C PRO A 243 32.40 1.57 -9.37
N TYR A 244 33.47 0.76 -9.46
CA TYR A 244 33.40 -0.71 -9.41
C TYR A 244 32.75 -1.27 -8.14
N ASN A 245 32.87 -0.54 -7.03
CA ASN A 245 32.30 -0.87 -5.73
C ASN A 245 30.83 -0.45 -5.58
N CYS A 246 30.20 0.15 -6.59
CA CYS A 246 28.76 0.38 -6.63
C CYS A 246 28.09 -0.76 -7.41
N LYS A 247 27.18 -1.51 -6.78
CA LYS A 247 26.45 -2.63 -7.39
C LYS A 247 24.97 -2.31 -7.53
N LEU A 248 24.37 -2.67 -8.66
CA LEU A 248 22.92 -2.58 -8.87
C LEU A 248 22.31 -3.98 -8.83
N LEU A 249 21.45 -4.24 -7.86
CA LEU A 249 20.57 -5.40 -7.84
C LEU A 249 19.24 -5.07 -8.50
N ILE A 250 18.85 -5.85 -9.51
CA ILE A 250 17.57 -5.78 -10.19
C ILE A 250 16.81 -7.10 -10.03
N PHE A 251 15.60 -7.06 -9.48
CA PHE A 251 14.68 -8.20 -9.46
C PHE A 251 13.38 -7.89 -10.19
N GLY A 252 12.73 -8.90 -10.75
CA GLY A 252 11.51 -8.78 -11.54
C GLY A 252 11.60 -9.45 -12.90
N THR A 253 10.56 -9.28 -13.72
CA THR A 253 10.49 -9.85 -15.07
C THR A 253 10.32 -8.73 -16.10
N PRO A 254 11.25 -8.56 -17.05
CA PRO A 254 11.11 -7.61 -18.15
C PRO A 254 10.02 -8.05 -19.12
N ASP A 255 9.18 -7.08 -19.51
CA ASP A 255 8.27 -7.25 -20.62
C ASP A 255 9.01 -7.34 -21.97
N LYS A 256 8.25 -7.52 -23.06
CA LYS A 256 8.82 -7.68 -24.40
C LYS A 256 9.70 -6.49 -24.83
N GLU A 257 9.33 -5.27 -24.43
CA GLU A 257 10.06 -4.05 -24.78
C GLU A 257 11.33 -3.89 -23.95
N MET A 258 11.29 -4.33 -22.69
CA MET A 258 12.42 -4.18 -21.77
C MET A 258 13.48 -5.28 -21.90
N LYS A 259 13.14 -6.47 -22.41
CA LYS A 259 14.07 -7.61 -22.56
C LYS A 259 15.42 -7.25 -23.20
N PRO A 260 15.50 -6.49 -24.31
CA PRO A 260 16.78 -6.17 -24.96
C PRO A 260 17.80 -5.49 -24.04
N TYR A 261 17.35 -4.68 -23.08
CA TYR A 261 18.23 -3.99 -22.12
C TYR A 261 18.88 -4.92 -21.10
N PHE A 262 18.41 -6.16 -20.98
CA PHE A 262 18.93 -7.17 -20.05
C PHE A 262 19.80 -8.22 -20.75
N ASN A 263 19.95 -8.17 -22.08
CA ASN A 263 20.78 -9.12 -22.83
C ASN A 263 22.28 -8.91 -22.60
N SER A 264 22.69 -7.67 -22.30
CA SER A 264 24.07 -7.30 -22.01
C SER A 264 24.08 -6.28 -20.89
N LEU A 265 24.27 -6.78 -19.67
CA LEU A 265 24.31 -5.96 -18.46
C LEU A 265 25.76 -5.54 -18.15
N PRO A 266 25.99 -4.32 -17.63
CA PRO A 266 27.28 -3.93 -17.10
C PRO A 266 27.72 -4.89 -15.98
N PHE A 267 29.03 -5.06 -15.79
CA PHE A 267 29.60 -5.99 -14.81
C PHE A 267 29.18 -5.72 -13.35
N ASN A 268 28.75 -4.48 -13.05
CA ASN A 268 28.28 -4.06 -11.74
C ASN A 268 26.76 -4.16 -11.58
N VAL A 269 26.05 -4.77 -12.53
CA VAL A 269 24.61 -5.00 -12.47
C VAL A 269 24.32 -6.49 -12.30
N ILE A 270 23.56 -6.83 -11.27
CA ILE A 270 23.12 -8.18 -10.89
C ILE A 270 21.62 -8.25 -11.16
N TYR A 271 21.21 -9.18 -12.03
CA TYR A 271 19.79 -9.42 -12.33
C TYR A 271 19.38 -10.82 -11.85
N THR A 272 18.37 -10.89 -10.99
CA THR A 272 17.95 -12.16 -10.34
C THR A 272 16.65 -12.74 -10.87
N GLY A 273 15.99 -12.05 -11.81
CA GLY A 273 14.65 -12.45 -12.24
C GLY A 273 13.58 -12.22 -11.16
N TRP A 274 12.43 -12.88 -11.33
CA TRP A 274 11.31 -12.80 -10.37
C TRP A 274 11.72 -13.36 -9.00
N VAL A 275 11.27 -12.70 -7.93
CA VAL A 275 11.51 -13.12 -6.55
C VAL A 275 10.23 -13.05 -5.72
N THR A 276 10.21 -13.82 -4.63
CA THR A 276 9.09 -13.83 -3.68
C THR A 276 9.01 -12.54 -2.88
N ALA A 277 7.86 -12.26 -2.26
CA ALA A 277 7.70 -11.12 -1.36
C ALA A 277 8.70 -11.14 -0.19
N GLU A 278 8.98 -12.32 0.37
CA GLU A 278 9.99 -12.48 1.43
C GLU A 278 11.38 -12.10 0.94
N GLN A 279 11.77 -12.56 -0.25
CA GLN A 279 13.07 -12.23 -0.83
C GLN A 279 13.20 -10.74 -1.16
N THR A 280 12.12 -10.09 -1.62
CA THR A 280 12.06 -8.64 -1.80
C THR A 280 12.43 -7.90 -0.50
N TYR A 281 11.85 -8.27 0.64
CA TYR A 281 12.20 -7.65 1.93
C TYR A 281 13.65 -7.92 2.33
N LYS A 282 14.19 -9.13 2.10
CA LYS A 282 15.61 -9.42 2.33
C LYS A 282 16.52 -8.49 1.53
N TYR A 283 16.20 -8.28 0.25
CA TYR A 283 16.94 -7.36 -0.60
C TYR A 283 16.82 -5.90 -0.15
N PHE A 284 15.66 -5.45 0.31
CA PHE A 284 15.52 -4.10 0.85
C PHE A 284 16.28 -3.90 2.16
N VAL A 285 16.27 -4.89 3.05
CA VAL A 285 16.97 -4.81 4.34
C VAL A 285 18.50 -4.81 4.17
N MET A 286 19.03 -5.59 3.23
CA MET A 286 20.49 -5.72 3.04
C MET A 286 21.11 -4.59 2.22
N ALA A 287 20.34 -3.98 1.33
CA ALA A 287 20.81 -2.92 0.44
C ALA A 287 21.18 -1.63 1.20
N ASP A 288 21.95 -0.76 0.54
CA ASP A 288 22.29 0.56 1.05
C ASP A 288 21.33 1.65 0.51
N LEU A 289 20.82 1.50 -0.71
CA LEU A 289 19.93 2.47 -1.36
C LEU A 289 18.89 1.80 -2.26
N GLY A 290 17.62 2.22 -2.16
CA GLY A 290 16.57 1.88 -3.12
C GLY A 290 16.47 2.93 -4.23
N VAL A 291 16.36 2.54 -5.50
CA VAL A 291 16.18 3.50 -6.61
C VAL A 291 15.02 3.09 -7.49
N PHE A 292 14.01 3.95 -7.60
CA PHE A 292 12.80 3.71 -8.38
C PHE A 292 12.51 4.92 -9.30
N PRO A 293 13.09 4.94 -10.51
CA PRO A 293 13.16 6.13 -11.36
C PRO A 293 11.92 6.37 -12.24
N GLY A 294 10.82 5.65 -12.02
CA GLY A 294 9.64 5.71 -12.88
C GLY A 294 8.31 5.70 -12.13
N THR A 295 7.30 5.05 -12.68
CA THR A 295 5.95 5.01 -12.07
C THR A 295 5.93 4.39 -10.66
N HIS A 296 5.03 4.86 -9.81
CA HIS A 296 4.81 4.31 -8.47
C HIS A 296 4.44 2.83 -8.47
N SER A 297 4.84 2.14 -7.39
CA SER A 297 4.35 0.81 -7.01
C SER A 297 4.44 0.66 -5.50
N VAL A 298 3.70 -0.29 -4.92
CA VAL A 298 3.75 -0.62 -3.49
C VAL A 298 5.16 -0.93 -2.95
N LEU A 299 6.11 -1.24 -3.84
CA LEU A 299 7.52 -1.43 -3.47
C LEU A 299 8.15 -0.18 -2.87
N TRP A 300 7.64 1.02 -3.17
CA TRP A 300 8.16 2.26 -2.60
C TRP A 300 7.87 2.29 -1.11
N GLU A 301 6.62 2.03 -0.73
CA GLU A 301 6.22 1.93 0.67
C GLU A 301 6.93 0.77 1.36
N GLN A 302 7.10 -0.38 0.72
CA GLN A 302 7.85 -1.52 1.28
C GLN A 302 9.33 -1.19 1.51
N ALA A 303 9.98 -0.45 0.61
CA ALA A 303 11.35 0.02 0.80
C ALA A 303 11.45 0.98 1.99
N VAL A 304 10.54 1.95 2.11
CA VAL A 304 10.48 2.86 3.27
C VAL A 304 10.22 2.10 4.58
N SER A 305 9.33 1.12 4.55
CA SER A 305 9.01 0.25 5.70
C SER A 305 10.21 -0.60 6.14
N SER A 306 11.11 -0.92 5.21
CA SER A 306 12.33 -1.69 5.47
C SER A 306 13.48 -0.83 5.99
N GLY A 307 13.26 0.48 6.15
CA GLY A 307 14.29 1.42 6.60
C GLY A 307 15.34 1.73 5.54
N LEU A 308 15.02 1.53 4.26
CA LEU A 308 15.93 1.75 3.15
C LEU A 308 15.86 3.22 2.66
N PRO A 309 16.97 3.97 2.66
CA PRO A 309 17.06 5.25 1.97
C PRO A 309 16.72 5.09 0.50
N CYS A 310 16.03 6.07 -0.10
CA CYS A 310 15.54 5.90 -1.47
C CYS A 310 15.78 7.11 -2.39
N ILE A 311 15.82 6.85 -3.69
CA ILE A 311 15.59 7.83 -4.75
C ILE A 311 14.31 7.41 -5.47
N PHE A 312 13.31 8.29 -5.47
CA PHE A 312 12.02 8.06 -6.12
C PHE A 312 11.81 9.08 -7.23
N LYS A 313 11.23 8.69 -8.36
CA LYS A 313 10.63 9.66 -9.29
C LYS A 313 9.53 10.44 -8.57
N TYR A 314 9.52 11.76 -8.68
CA TYR A 314 8.42 12.56 -8.19
C TYR A 314 7.19 12.36 -9.06
N TRP A 315 6.04 12.19 -8.41
CA TRP A 315 4.72 12.24 -9.01
C TRP A 315 3.89 13.19 -8.18
N GLU A 316 3.06 14.00 -8.83
CA GLU A 316 2.19 14.95 -8.13
C GLU A 316 1.38 14.25 -7.04
N GLY A 317 1.54 14.74 -5.81
CA GLY A 317 0.90 14.21 -4.61
C GLY A 317 1.52 12.94 -4.02
N MET A 318 2.57 12.34 -4.60
CA MET A 318 3.19 11.11 -4.09
C MET A 318 4.46 11.37 -3.27
N ASP A 319 4.47 12.47 -2.52
CA ASP A 319 5.54 12.86 -1.60
C ASP A 319 5.52 12.10 -0.27
N HIS A 320 4.45 11.34 0.01
CA HIS A 320 4.26 10.60 1.28
C HIS A 320 5.38 9.61 1.61
N VAL A 321 6.09 9.10 0.60
CA VAL A 321 7.24 8.20 0.77
C VAL A 321 8.51 8.92 1.27
N ASN A 322 8.54 10.25 1.17
CA ASN A 322 9.58 11.08 1.78
C ASN A 322 9.14 11.54 3.17
N THR A 323 9.53 10.80 4.20
CA THR A 323 9.28 11.08 5.61
C THR A 323 10.23 12.13 6.18
N ASN A 324 10.39 13.27 5.49
CA ASN A 324 11.27 14.40 5.85
C ASN A 324 12.78 14.07 5.79
N GLY A 325 13.21 13.36 4.74
CA GLY A 325 14.63 13.23 4.41
C GLY A 325 15.18 11.80 4.38
N ASN A 326 14.33 10.78 4.41
CA ASN A 326 14.73 9.39 4.08
C ASN A 326 14.94 9.18 2.57
N ALA A 327 14.40 10.08 1.73
CA ALA A 327 14.44 9.91 0.28
C ALA A 327 14.75 11.22 -0.46
N ARG A 328 15.33 11.07 -1.66
CA ARG A 328 15.43 12.14 -2.66
C ARG A 328 14.33 11.95 -3.70
N MET A 329 13.60 13.02 -4.00
CA MET A 329 12.55 13.04 -5.03
C MET A 329 13.13 13.61 -6.32
N MET A 330 13.12 12.81 -7.39
CA MET A 330 13.63 13.15 -8.71
C MET A 330 12.49 13.63 -9.60
N ASP A 331 12.39 14.93 -9.86
CA ASP A 331 11.34 15.50 -10.72
C ASP A 331 11.88 15.82 -12.12
N LEU A 332 12.24 14.77 -12.86
CA LEU A 332 12.84 14.86 -14.21
C LEU A 332 12.15 13.89 -15.16
N ASP A 333 11.90 14.32 -16.39
CA ASP A 333 11.28 13.49 -17.44
C ASP A 333 12.20 13.23 -18.65
N ASP A 334 13.24 14.07 -18.85
CA ASP A 334 14.22 13.86 -19.90
C ASP A 334 15.16 12.68 -19.57
N GLU A 335 15.35 11.77 -20.53
CA GLU A 335 16.13 10.54 -20.31
C GLU A 335 17.60 10.86 -19.94
N HIS A 336 18.22 11.87 -20.54
CA HIS A 336 19.61 12.25 -20.27
C HIS A 336 19.77 12.92 -18.90
N GLU A 337 18.85 13.82 -18.55
CA GLU A 337 18.80 14.43 -17.21
C GLU A 337 18.57 13.40 -16.12
N ILE A 338 17.69 12.42 -16.34
CA ILE A 338 17.46 11.31 -15.40
C ILE A 338 18.75 10.51 -15.19
N VAL A 339 19.43 10.09 -16.26
CA VAL A 339 20.68 9.32 -16.17
C VAL A 339 21.75 10.12 -15.40
N THR A 340 21.89 11.40 -15.71
CA THR A 340 22.84 12.31 -15.06
C THR A 340 22.53 12.43 -13.57
N PHE A 341 21.28 12.73 -13.23
CA PHE A 341 20.82 12.84 -11.84
C PHE A 341 21.08 11.55 -11.06
N LEU A 342 20.68 10.40 -11.61
CA LEU A 342 20.88 9.10 -10.96
C LEU A 342 22.36 8.84 -10.69
N LYS A 343 23.21 9.06 -11.70
CA LYS A 343 24.65 8.87 -11.59
C LYS A 343 25.27 9.74 -10.49
N GLU A 344 25.01 11.05 -10.51
CA GLU A 344 25.55 11.99 -9.53
C GLU A 344 25.07 11.70 -8.10
N ASN A 345 23.78 11.38 -7.95
CA ASN A 345 23.20 11.09 -6.63
C ASN A 345 23.73 9.77 -6.07
N ILE A 346 23.89 8.72 -6.91
CA ILE A 346 24.45 7.45 -6.45
C ILE A 346 25.93 7.61 -6.06
N ILE A 347 26.74 8.33 -6.84
CA ILE A 347 28.14 8.62 -6.49
C ILE A 347 28.22 9.37 -5.16
N ARG A 348 27.40 10.41 -4.98
CA ARG A 348 27.38 11.21 -3.76
C ARG A 348 26.92 10.44 -2.52
N LEU A 349 26.10 9.40 -2.68
CA LEU A 349 25.62 8.59 -1.57
C LEU A 349 26.51 7.38 -1.29
N SER A 350 27.26 6.90 -2.29
CA SER A 350 28.11 5.72 -2.17
C SER A 350 29.37 5.94 -1.33
N ASP A 351 29.77 7.19 -1.11
CA ASP A 351 30.82 7.57 -0.16
C ASP A 351 30.42 7.35 1.32
N LYS A 352 29.13 7.08 1.58
CA LYS A 352 28.54 6.95 2.92
C LYS A 352 28.85 8.16 3.83
N GLY A 353 28.94 9.34 3.23
CA GLY A 353 29.17 10.62 3.89
C GLY A 353 27.97 11.11 4.72
N GLN A 354 28.01 12.39 5.13
CA GLN A 354 27.01 12.95 6.04
C GLN A 354 25.58 12.93 5.47
N ASP A 355 25.44 13.16 4.16
CA ASP A 355 24.13 13.13 3.50
C ASP A 355 23.50 11.73 3.56
N PHE A 356 24.28 10.70 3.22
CA PHE A 356 23.82 9.32 3.31
C PHE A 356 23.47 8.94 4.74
N LYS A 357 24.33 9.24 5.72
CA LYS A 357 24.08 8.96 7.14
C LYS A 357 22.81 9.61 7.66
N LYS A 358 22.52 10.84 7.23
CA LYS A 358 21.27 11.53 7.58
C LYS A 358 20.06 10.82 6.96
N MET A 359 20.13 10.46 5.67
CA MET A 359 19.05 9.75 4.99
C MET A 359 18.79 8.36 5.60
N ASP A 360 19.85 7.61 5.87
CA ASP A 360 19.84 6.28 6.51
C ASP A 360 19.24 6.32 7.93
N SER A 361 19.65 7.28 8.74
CA SER A 361 19.09 7.48 10.08
C SER A 361 17.58 7.75 10.04
N ILE A 362 17.12 8.64 9.15
CA ILE A 362 15.69 8.96 9.03
C ILE A 362 14.90 7.78 8.48
N ALA A 363 15.45 7.04 7.51
CA ALA A 363 14.81 5.84 6.97
C ALA A 363 14.59 4.79 8.06
N LYS A 364 15.63 4.46 8.84
CA LYS A 364 15.61 3.43 9.89
C LYS A 364 14.81 3.83 11.14
N THR A 365 14.58 5.11 11.37
CA THR A 365 13.79 5.60 12.51
C THR A 365 12.37 5.96 12.06
N ARG A 366 12.22 7.13 11.46
CA ARG A 366 10.94 7.71 11.09
C ARG A 366 10.27 6.98 9.94
N GLY A 367 11.02 6.59 8.91
CA GLY A 367 10.50 5.85 7.76
C GLY A 367 9.84 4.55 8.18
N MET A 368 10.60 3.69 8.86
CA MET A 368 10.12 2.43 9.42
C MET A 368 8.92 2.60 10.35
N GLN A 369 8.97 3.58 11.26
CA GLN A 369 7.88 3.82 12.21
C GLN A 369 6.58 4.19 11.50
N LEU A 370 6.63 5.20 10.61
CA LEU A 370 5.44 5.72 9.92
C LEU A 370 4.87 4.73 8.91
N PHE A 371 5.70 3.82 8.38
CA PHE A 371 5.31 2.75 7.48
C PHE A 371 5.35 1.38 8.17
N SER A 372 4.96 1.32 9.44
CA SER A 372 4.76 0.06 10.17
C SER A 372 3.27 -0.23 10.37
N TYR A 373 2.90 -1.50 10.28
CA TYR A 373 1.53 -1.93 10.56
C TYR A 373 1.04 -1.57 11.97
N PRO A 374 1.82 -1.70 13.06
CA PRO A 374 1.39 -1.23 14.38
C PRO A 374 0.99 0.24 14.38
N TYR A 375 1.82 1.13 13.81
CA TYR A 375 1.51 2.55 13.69
C TYR A 375 0.27 2.80 12.83
N ILE A 376 0.20 2.16 11.66
CA ILE A 376 -0.93 2.34 10.73
C ILE A 376 -2.23 1.79 11.32
N ALA A 377 -2.19 0.68 12.04
CA ALA A 377 -3.34 0.11 12.74
C ALA A 377 -3.90 1.10 13.76
N TYR A 378 -3.10 1.58 14.70
CA TYR A 378 -3.54 2.60 15.66
C TYR A 378 -4.02 3.90 14.99
N LYS A 379 -3.26 4.42 14.01
CA LYS A 379 -3.63 5.61 13.24
C LYS A 379 -4.99 5.44 12.56
N SER A 380 -5.25 4.28 11.97
CA SER A 380 -6.47 4.00 11.19
C SER A 380 -7.74 4.17 12.03
N ILE A 381 -7.64 3.93 13.34
CA ILE A 381 -8.73 4.03 14.31
C ILE A 381 -8.62 5.26 15.22
N GLY A 382 -7.80 6.25 14.86
CA GLY A 382 -7.71 7.53 15.55
C GLY A 382 -7.04 7.45 16.93
N ILE A 383 -6.24 6.41 17.19
CA ILE A 383 -5.45 6.27 18.41
C ILE A 383 -4.03 6.75 18.09
N SER A 384 -3.52 7.70 18.88
CA SER A 384 -2.13 8.13 18.78
C SER A 384 -1.24 7.03 19.35
N HIS A 385 -0.27 6.57 18.56
CA HIS A 385 0.78 5.69 19.06
C HIS A 385 1.66 6.51 20.02
N ALA A 386 1.81 6.04 21.27
CA ALA A 386 2.75 6.60 22.23
C ALA A 386 4.20 6.33 21.78
#